data_AF-A0A2E9BRL6-F1
#
_entry.id   AF-A0A2E9BRL6-F1
#
_cell.length_a   1.000
_cell.length_b   1.000
_cell.length_c   1.000
_cell.angle_alpha   90.00
_cell.angle_beta   90.00
_cell.angle_gamma   90.00
#
_symmetry.space_group_name_H-M   'P 1'
#
loop_
_entity.id
_entity.type
_entity.pdbx_description
1 polymer ?
#
loop_
_entity_poly.entity_id
_entity_poly.type
_entity_poly.pdbx_seq_one_letter_code
_entity_poly.pdbx_strand_id
1 'polypeptide(L)' 'MKSKLLEQHLLDIYQEAVRQRNWTVAGHLLCAIEAWAPADAPISETVAKAYGVLATEGKNPRCCETRTKRH' A
#
# COMPACT_ATOMS: atom_id res chain seq x y z
N MET A 1 19.61 -8.07 -3.01
CA MET A 1 18.96 -8.77 -1.87
C MET A 1 18.55 -7.87 -0.70
N LYS A 2 18.57 -6.52 -0.84
CA LYS A 2 18.11 -5.57 0.20
C LYS A 2 16.68 -5.05 -0.04
N SER A 3 16.26 -4.93 -1.30
CA SER A 3 14.92 -4.45 -1.68
C SER A 3 13.80 -5.39 -1.24
N LYS A 4 13.96 -6.70 -1.43
CA LYS A 4 12.97 -7.71 -1.00
C LYS A 4 12.64 -7.65 0.49
N LEU A 5 13.63 -7.39 1.35
CA LEU A 5 13.40 -7.30 2.81
C LEU A 5 12.59 -6.05 3.18
N LEU A 6 12.84 -4.94 2.49
CA LEU A 6 12.12 -3.71 2.75
C LEU A 6 10.68 -3.77 2.22
N GLU A 7 10.47 -4.31 1.03
CA GLU A 7 9.12 -4.54 0.48
C GLU A 7 8.27 -5.41 1.42
N GLN A 8 8.84 -6.51 1.92
CA GLN A 8 8.15 -7.38 2.87
C GLN A 8 7.79 -6.64 4.17
N HIS A 9 8.73 -5.86 4.72
CA HIS A 9 8.50 -5.10 5.94
C HIS A 9 7.42 -4.02 5.77
N LEU A 10 7.40 -3.32 4.63
CA LEU A 10 6.35 -2.36 4.31
C LEU A 10 4.97 -3.04 4.19
N LEU A 11 4.91 -4.26 3.64
CA LEU A 11 3.67 -5.04 3.55
C LEU A 11 3.15 -5.44 4.93
N ASP A 12 4.02 -5.87 5.85
CA ASP A 12 3.62 -6.26 7.21
C ASP A 12 3.01 -5.06 7.96
N ILE A 13 3.65 -3.88 7.89
CA ILE A 13 3.12 -2.65 8.51
C ILE A 13 1.81 -2.22 7.85
N TYR A 14 1.71 -2.38 6.52
CA TYR A 14 0.50 -2.06 5.77
C TYR A 14 -0.68 -2.94 6.20
N GLN A 15 -0.47 -4.25 6.33
CA GLN A 15 -1.50 -5.19 6.81
C GLN A 15 -1.97 -4.83 8.22
N GLU A 16 -1.04 -4.45 9.10
CA GLU A 16 -1.38 -3.99 10.45
C GLU A 16 -2.18 -2.68 10.43
N ALA A 17 -1.82 -1.72 9.57
CA ALA A 17 -2.58 -0.48 9.40
C ALA A 17 -4.01 -0.75 8.88
N VAL A 18 -4.18 -1.70 7.96
CA VAL A 18 -5.50 -2.15 7.49
C VAL A 18 -6.29 -2.81 8.62
N ARG A 19 -5.67 -3.70 9.42
CA ARG A 19 -6.29 -4.35 10.58
C ARG A 19 -6.77 -3.33 11.62
N GLN A 20 -6.00 -2.27 11.84
CA GLN A 20 -6.35 -1.15 12.70
C GLN A 20 -7.34 -0.16 12.06
N ARG A 21 -7.77 -0.40 10.81
CA ARG A 21 -8.62 0.51 10.01
C ARG A 21 -8.03 1.91 9.86
N ASN A 22 -6.71 2.04 9.97
CA ASN A 22 -5.99 3.29 9.78
C ASN A 22 -5.71 3.50 8.29
N TRP A 23 -6.76 3.86 7.56
CA TRP A 23 -6.75 3.98 6.10
C TRP A 23 -5.78 5.05 5.58
N THR A 24 -5.56 6.11 6.37
CA THR A 24 -4.57 7.16 6.03
C THR A 24 -3.16 6.57 5.99
N VAL A 25 -2.77 5.82 7.02
CA VAL A 25 -1.45 5.18 7.08
C VAL A 25 -1.34 4.07 6.03
N ALA A 26 -2.39 3.26 5.86
CA ALA A 26 -2.43 2.22 4.83
C ALA A 26 -2.24 2.80 3.41
N GLY A 27 -2.88 3.93 3.11
CA GLY A 27 -2.72 4.63 1.83
C GLY A 27 -1.28 5.12 1.60
N HIS A 28 -0.65 5.74 2.61
CA HIS A 28 0.75 6.17 2.50
C HIS A 28 1.73 5.00 2.32
N LEU A 29 1.49 3.89 3.02
CA LEU A 29 2.30 2.67 2.90
C LEU A 29 2.14 2.02 1.53
N LEU A 30 0.93 2.03 0.96
CA LEU A 30 0.69 1.55 -0.40
C LEU A 30 1.52 2.36 -1.41
N CYS A 31 1.54 3.70 -1.32
CA CYS A 31 2.35 4.52 -2.22
C CYS A 31 3.85 4.25 -2.08
N ALA A 32 4.31 3.97 -0.85
CA ALA A 32 5.70 3.59 -0.62
C ALA A 32 6.01 2.24 -1.27
N ILE A 33 5.13 1.25 -1.14
CA ILE A 33 5.27 -0.07 -1.77
C ILE A 33 5.30 0.07 -3.31
N GLU A 34 4.46 0.93 -3.89
CA GLU A 34 4.43 1.22 -5.33
C GLU A 34 5.68 1.94 -5.81
N ALA A 35 6.16 2.94 -5.09
CA ALA A 35 7.37 3.70 -5.44
C ALA A 35 8.65 2.83 -5.40
N TRP A 36 8.60 1.71 -4.69
CA TRP A 36 9.68 0.72 -4.65
C TRP A 36 9.66 -0.25 -5.83
N ALA A 37 8.55 -0.35 -6.56
CA ALA A 37 8.49 -1.13 -7.80
C ALA A 37 9.07 -0.30 -8.96
N PRO A 38 10.04 -0.83 -9.74
CA PRO A 38 10.49 -0.18 -10.98
C PRO A 38 9.32 -0.02 -11.95
N ALA A 39 9.21 1.12 -12.63
CA ALA A 39 8.09 1.43 -13.53
C ALA A 39 7.89 0.41 -14.68
N ASP A 40 8.96 -0.28 -15.09
CA ASP A 40 8.96 -1.30 -16.15
C ASP A 40 9.04 -2.74 -15.61
N ALA A 41 9.02 -2.94 -14.28
CA ALA A 41 9.06 -4.27 -13.70
C ALA A 41 7.64 -4.84 -13.54
N PRO A 42 7.44 -6.15 -13.72
CA PRO A 42 6.20 -6.80 -13.35
C PRO A 42 5.90 -6.50 -11.87
N ILE A 43 4.63 -6.16 -11.59
CA ILE A 43 4.09 -5.92 -10.25
C ILE A 43 4.70 -6.93 -9.28
N SER A 44 5.45 -6.46 -8.29
CA SER A 44 6.09 -7.37 -7.34
C SER A 44 5.00 -8.13 -6.56
N GLU A 45 5.32 -9.34 -6.11
CA GLU A 45 4.39 -10.16 -5.30
C GLU A 45 3.84 -9.38 -4.09
N THR A 46 4.65 -8.47 -3.56
CA THR A 46 4.32 -7.54 -2.47
C THR A 46 3.20 -6.57 -2.86
N VAL A 47 3.32 -5.94 -4.03
CA VAL A 47 2.32 -5.00 -4.55
C VAL A 47 1.00 -5.76 -4.81
N ALA A 48 1.07 -6.94 -5.44
CA ALA A 48 -0.11 -7.78 -5.69
C ALA A 48 -0.84 -8.17 -4.39
N LYS A 49 -0.08 -8.53 -3.34
CA LYS A 49 -0.64 -8.82 -2.00
C LYS A 49 -1.26 -7.58 -1.37
N ALA A 50 -0.62 -6.41 -1.47
CA ALA A 50 -1.18 -5.17 -0.95
C ALA A 50 -2.53 -4.83 -1.59
N TYR A 51 -2.65 -4.97 -2.91
CA TYR A 51 -3.90 -4.81 -3.64
C TYR A 51 -4.95 -5.88 -3.31
N GLY A 52 -4.56 -7.14 -3.10
CA GLY A 52 -5.47 -8.21 -2.68
C GLY A 52 -6.13 -7.96 -1.32
N VAL A 53 -5.40 -7.36 -0.39
CA VAL A 53 -5.94 -6.93 0.91
C VAL A 53 -7.02 -5.84 0.73
N LEU A 54 -6.83 -4.91 -0.22
CA LEU A 54 -7.81 -3.86 -0.53
C LEU A 54 -9.08 -4.39 -1.15
N ALA A 55 -8.93 -5.30 -2.11
CA ALA A 55 -10.06 -5.94 -2.78
C ALA A 55 -10.93 -6.72 -1.78
N THR A 56 -10.32 -7.34 -0.78
CA THR A 56 -11.02 -8.09 0.28
C THR A 56 -11.77 -7.17 1.24
N GLU A 57 -11.20 -6.01 1.58
CA GLU A 57 -11.82 -5.02 2.46
C GLU A 57 -12.88 -4.15 1.74
N GLY A 58 -13.09 -4.34 0.44
CA GLY A 58 -14.03 -3.55 -0.37
C GLY A 58 -13.68 -2.06 -0.41
N LYS A 59 -12.41 -1.71 -0.13
CA LYS A 59 -11.93 -0.33 -0.04
C LYS A 59 -10.97 -0.02 -1.17
N ASN A 60 -11.07 1.19 -1.70
CA ASN A 60 -10.11 1.73 -2.65
C ASN A 60 -9.35 2.88 -1.97
N PRO A 61 -8.35 2.61 -1.11
CA PRO A 61 -7.48 3.66 -0.62
C PRO A 61 -6.71 4.19 -1.80
N ARG A 62 -7.19 5.30 -2.33
CA ARG A 62 -6.44 6.07 -3.30
C ARG A 62 -5.21 6.61 -2.58
N CYS A 63 -4.04 6.36 -3.15
CA CYS A 63 -2.82 7.05 -2.78
C CYS A 63 -3.12 8.55 -2.71
N CYS A 64 -2.96 9.12 -1.51
CA CYS A 64 -3.36 10.48 -1.21
C CYS A 64 -4.83 10.71 -1.59
N GLU A 65 -5.78 10.35 -0.72
CA GLU A 65 -7.09 11.00 -0.77
C GLU A 65 -6.79 12.51 -0.74
N THR A 66 -6.93 13.13 -1.90
CA THR A 66 -6.80 14.56 -2.08
C THR A 66 -7.80 15.16 -1.12
N ARG A 67 -7.26 15.59 0.02
CA ARG A 67 -7.85 16.47 1.03
C ARG A 67 -9.08 17.11 0.43
N THR A 68 -10.24 16.56 0.76
CA THR A 68 -11.52 17.10 0.31
C THR A 68 -11.48 18.60 0.59
N LYS A 69 -11.67 19.39 -0.46
CA LYS A 69 -11.85 20.85 -0.35
C LYS A 69 -12.84 21.08 0.77
N ARG A 70 -12.37 21.64 1.89
CA ARG A 70 -13.26 22.19 2.91
C ARG A 70 -13.77 23.52 2.37
N HIS A 71 -15.10 23.59 2.22
CA HIS A 71 -15.98 24.75 2.07
C HIS A 71 -15.64 25.76 0.97
#